data_AF-A0A954WMH5-F1
#
_entry.id   AF-A0A954WMH5-F1
#
_cell.length_a   1.000
_cell.length_b   1.000
_cell.length_c   1.000
_cell.angle_alpha   90.00
_cell.angle_beta   90.00
_cell.angle_gamma   90.00
#
_symmetry.space_group_name_H-M   'P 1'
#
loop_
_entity.id
_entity.type
_entity.pdbx_description
1 polymer ?
#
loop_
_entity_poly.entity_id
_entity_poly.type
_entity_poly.pdbx_seq_one_letter_code
_entity_poly.pdbx_strand_id
1 'polypeptide(L)'
;MNPNSSALPASAADMFSAYAPPSGVYDELQATGGRSRPHCDTFITALRTMGVREFQRRWGQAQRLVHENGLAFSAYGDPADRPRPWELDPLPVLIPGSQWQQVSDALRQRALLLNLTLADLYGPQRLLQEKTLPPELVFSHPGFLRAYHGQHPRNESFLTFYAADIARAPNGDWWVLADRTEAPSGAGYALENRIVVSRMLPSVFHSCHVERLASYFAAVRETLFLAARTNRENPRVTLLSQGPQSANYFEDAYLARYLGYALVEADDLAVRGSRVMLKTLGGLLPVDVILRRPNSDACDPLELNSSSGAGVAGLLQSVRSDNAVVANSLGSGLVESPVFFAFMPSLCRKLLGEELKMPGVATWWCGNPDSLKYVLANLRRLTIKRAFRHRGREFHFGRGLAAMSLDKLAEAIRANPSAYVAQEQVVRSTAPIWKDEQLHPSYIAMRAFLVSS
;
A
#
# COMPACT_ATOMS: atom_id res chain seq x y z
N MET A 1 -37.99 55.94 -9.01
CA MET A 1 -36.99 55.18 -9.78
C MET A 1 -35.77 54.98 -8.89
N ASN A 2 -35.56 53.77 -8.40
CA ASN A 2 -34.31 53.33 -7.78
C ASN A 2 -34.01 51.94 -8.38
N PRO A 3 -33.14 51.85 -9.40
CA PRO A 3 -32.71 50.58 -9.94
C PRO A 3 -31.38 50.22 -9.26
N ASN A 4 -31.40 49.22 -8.38
CA ASN A 4 -30.28 48.30 -8.11
C ASN A 4 -30.62 47.41 -6.91
N SER A 5 -31.60 46.53 -7.10
CA SER A 5 -31.58 45.21 -6.47
C SER A 5 -31.21 44.22 -7.57
N SER A 6 -29.92 44.00 -7.77
CA SER A 6 -29.44 42.91 -8.62
C SER A 6 -29.80 41.59 -7.93
N ALA A 7 -30.96 41.05 -8.30
CA ALA A 7 -31.33 39.69 -7.97
C ALA A 7 -30.23 38.74 -8.47
N LEU A 8 -29.74 37.87 -7.59
CA LEU A 8 -28.89 36.75 -7.94
C LEU A 8 -29.59 35.94 -9.05
N PRO A 9 -28.90 35.61 -10.16
CA PRO A 9 -29.51 34.85 -11.25
C PRO A 9 -29.94 33.47 -10.75
N ALA A 10 -31.02 32.96 -11.36
CA ALA A 10 -31.66 31.67 -11.07
C ALA A 10 -30.66 30.55 -10.73
N SER A 11 -30.94 29.83 -9.64
CA SER A 11 -30.03 28.89 -8.97
C SER A 11 -29.35 27.94 -9.94
N ALA A 12 -28.06 28.17 -10.19
CA ALA A 12 -27.18 27.11 -10.66
C ALA A 12 -27.29 25.96 -9.65
N ALA A 13 -27.62 24.75 -10.12
CA ALA A 13 -27.65 23.57 -9.25
C ALA A 13 -26.30 23.47 -8.51
N ASP A 14 -26.33 23.62 -7.17
CA ASP A 14 -25.14 23.51 -6.35
C ASP A 14 -24.74 22.03 -6.30
N MET A 15 -23.53 21.70 -6.73
CA MET A 15 -23.03 20.31 -6.73
C MET A 15 -23.03 19.68 -5.34
N PHE A 16 -23.00 20.49 -4.28
CA PHE A 16 -23.03 20.04 -2.89
C PHE A 16 -24.45 19.81 -2.35
N SER A 17 -25.51 20.17 -3.09
CA SER A 17 -26.90 20.16 -2.57
C SER A 17 -27.43 18.77 -2.20
N ALA A 18 -27.01 17.73 -2.92
CA ALA A 18 -27.41 16.34 -2.67
C ALA A 18 -26.46 15.58 -1.72
N TYR A 19 -25.41 16.24 -1.22
CA TYR A 19 -24.40 15.58 -0.42
C TYR A 19 -24.84 15.42 1.03
N ALA A 20 -25.21 14.18 1.40
CA ALA A 20 -25.67 13.81 2.72
C ALA A 20 -24.89 12.59 3.25
N PRO A 21 -23.84 12.79 4.07
CA PRO A 21 -23.07 11.68 4.62
C PRO A 21 -23.89 10.83 5.60
N PRO A 22 -23.61 9.52 5.73
CA PRO A 22 -24.29 8.64 6.69
C PRO A 22 -24.14 9.12 8.14
N SER A 23 -25.20 8.95 8.94
CA SER A 23 -25.15 9.24 10.37
C SER A 23 -24.19 8.32 11.12
N GLY A 24 -23.46 8.85 12.10
CA GLY A 24 -22.58 8.05 12.96
C GLY A 24 -21.25 7.64 12.31
N VAL A 25 -20.88 8.27 11.20
CA VAL A 25 -19.61 8.08 10.49
C VAL A 25 -18.88 9.41 10.39
N TYR A 26 -17.54 9.39 10.46
CA TYR A 26 -16.74 10.57 10.18
C TYR A 26 -16.77 10.87 8.68
N ASP A 27 -17.19 12.07 8.28
CA ASP A 27 -17.12 12.52 6.89
C ASP A 27 -15.93 13.45 6.67
N GLU A 28 -15.17 13.28 5.58
CA GLU A 28 -13.99 14.08 5.28
C GLU A 28 -14.33 15.51 4.79
N LEU A 29 -15.55 15.76 4.31
CA LEU A 29 -15.97 17.08 3.81
C LEU A 29 -16.82 17.86 4.83
N GLN A 30 -17.79 17.21 5.46
CA GLN A 30 -18.73 17.80 6.42
C GLN A 30 -18.41 17.41 7.86
N ALA A 31 -18.57 18.36 8.77
CA ALA A 31 -18.58 18.17 10.21
C ALA A 31 -19.99 17.85 10.73
N THR A 32 -20.07 17.41 11.99
CA THR A 32 -21.34 17.18 12.68
C THR A 32 -22.24 18.43 12.62
N GLY A 33 -23.49 18.26 12.18
CA GLY A 33 -24.43 19.37 11.99
C GLY A 33 -24.43 19.99 10.58
N GLY A 34 -23.79 19.35 9.60
CA GLY A 34 -23.91 19.69 8.17
C GLY A 34 -23.05 20.88 7.71
N ARG A 35 -22.23 21.45 8.59
CA ARG A 35 -21.26 22.49 8.23
C ARG A 35 -20.05 21.85 7.53
N SER A 36 -19.44 22.55 6.57
CA SER A 36 -18.16 22.13 6.02
C SER A 36 -17.07 22.11 7.08
N ARG A 37 -16.07 21.24 6.91
CA ARG A 37 -14.85 21.31 7.71
C ARG A 37 -14.05 22.55 7.31
N PRO A 38 -13.44 23.28 8.26
CA PRO A 38 -12.75 24.54 7.96
C PRO A 38 -11.66 24.43 6.89
N HIS A 39 -10.92 23.33 6.84
CA HIS A 39 -9.87 23.13 5.84
C HIS A 39 -10.40 22.84 4.43
N CYS A 40 -11.69 22.55 4.28
CA CYS A 40 -12.36 22.33 3.00
C CYS A 40 -12.97 23.61 2.42
N ASP A 41 -13.06 24.71 3.19
CA ASP A 41 -13.80 25.91 2.75
C ASP A 41 -13.23 26.54 1.48
N THR A 42 -11.90 26.63 1.37
CA THR A 42 -11.20 27.12 0.17
C THR A 42 -11.51 26.24 -1.05
N PHE A 43 -11.52 24.92 -0.85
CA PHE A 43 -11.82 23.94 -1.90
C PHE A 43 -13.27 24.03 -2.36
N ILE A 44 -14.22 24.05 -1.42
CA ILE A 44 -15.66 24.18 -1.68
C ILE A 44 -15.95 25.48 -2.42
N THR A 45 -15.37 26.59 -1.96
CA THR A 45 -15.54 27.90 -2.60
C THR A 45 -15.03 27.87 -4.04
N ALA A 46 -13.83 27.32 -4.28
CA ALA A 46 -13.27 27.23 -5.62
C ALA A 46 -14.11 26.36 -6.56
N LEU A 47 -14.66 25.24 -6.08
CA LEU A 47 -15.57 24.39 -6.87
C LEU A 47 -16.90 25.07 -7.16
N ARG A 48 -17.48 25.80 -6.20
CA ARG A 48 -18.70 26.59 -6.41
C ARG A 48 -18.49 27.71 -7.43
N THR A 49 -17.36 28.41 -7.37
CA THR A 49 -17.01 29.44 -8.36
C THR A 49 -16.81 28.86 -9.76
N MET A 50 -16.25 27.65 -9.86
CA MET A 50 -16.10 26.95 -11.14
C MET A 50 -17.46 26.53 -11.72
N GLY A 51 -18.35 26.00 -10.88
CA GLY A 51 -19.66 25.50 -11.26
C GLY A 51 -19.63 24.14 -11.96
N VAL A 52 -20.78 23.45 -11.96
CA VAL A 52 -20.95 22.07 -12.45
C VAL A 52 -20.51 21.91 -13.91
N ARG A 53 -20.92 22.81 -14.80
CA ARG A 53 -20.66 22.70 -16.24
C ARG A 53 -19.16 22.72 -16.57
N GLU A 54 -18.44 23.67 -15.98
CA GLU A 54 -17.00 23.79 -16.22
C GLU A 54 -16.25 22.63 -15.56
N PHE A 55 -16.65 22.22 -14.36
CA PHE A 55 -16.09 21.04 -13.71
C PHE A 55 -16.25 19.78 -14.57
N GLN A 56 -17.46 19.52 -15.07
CA GLN A 56 -17.76 18.38 -15.95
C GLN A 56 -16.96 18.44 -17.26
N ARG A 57 -16.82 19.63 -17.86
CA ARG A 57 -16.01 19.83 -19.07
C ARG A 57 -14.54 19.47 -18.84
N ARG A 58 -13.95 19.92 -17.71
CA ARG A 58 -12.57 19.59 -17.34
C ARG A 58 -12.42 18.13 -16.96
N TRP A 59 -13.41 17.55 -16.29
CA TRP A 59 -13.41 16.14 -15.96
C TRP A 59 -13.40 15.26 -17.21
N GLY A 60 -14.24 15.57 -18.20
CA GLY A 60 -14.24 14.87 -19.49
C GLY A 60 -12.91 14.97 -20.24
N GLN A 61 -12.15 16.07 -20.09
CA GLN A 61 -10.79 16.17 -20.62
C GLN A 61 -9.80 15.29 -19.84
N ALA A 62 -9.88 15.27 -18.51
CA ALA A 62 -9.05 14.43 -17.66
C ALA A 62 -9.31 12.93 -17.86
N GLN A 63 -10.57 12.52 -18.06
CA GLN A 63 -10.95 11.14 -18.36
C GLN A 63 -10.31 10.64 -19.65
N ARG A 64 -10.21 11.48 -20.69
CA ARG A 64 -9.48 11.13 -21.92
C ARG A 64 -8.02 10.88 -21.65
N LEU A 65 -7.36 11.71 -20.85
CA LEU A 65 -5.96 11.52 -20.45
C LEU A 65 -5.75 10.21 -19.66
N VAL A 66 -6.63 9.92 -18.69
CA VAL A 66 -6.61 8.66 -17.94
C VAL A 66 -6.80 7.47 -18.88
N HIS A 67 -7.72 7.58 -19.84
CA HIS A 67 -7.99 6.53 -20.80
C HIS A 67 -6.84 6.31 -21.78
N GLU A 68 -6.26 7.38 -22.35
CA GLU A 68 -5.10 7.32 -23.25
C GLU A 68 -3.90 6.69 -22.54
N ASN A 69 -3.61 7.13 -21.31
CA ASN A 69 -2.54 6.54 -20.51
C ASN A 69 -2.89 5.09 -20.17
N GLY A 70 -4.09 4.78 -19.67
CA GLY A 70 -4.52 3.42 -19.33
C GLY A 70 -4.47 2.44 -20.52
N LEU A 71 -4.85 2.89 -21.73
CA LEU A 71 -4.77 2.11 -22.96
C LEU A 71 -3.33 1.84 -23.39
N ALA A 72 -2.42 2.82 -23.28
CA ALA A 72 -1.02 2.67 -23.65
C ALA A 72 -0.30 1.52 -22.92
N PHE A 73 -0.78 1.15 -21.73
CA PHE A 73 -0.20 0.07 -20.93
C PHE A 73 -1.08 -1.19 -20.86
N SER A 74 -2.39 -1.10 -21.11
CA SER A 74 -3.29 -2.27 -21.19
C SER A 74 -3.25 -2.99 -22.54
N ALA A 75 -2.55 -2.43 -23.54
CA ALA A 75 -2.43 -2.99 -24.89
C ALA A 75 -1.65 -4.33 -24.95
N TYR A 76 -1.02 -4.76 -23.86
CA TYR A 76 -0.14 -5.93 -23.80
C TYR A 76 -0.75 -7.16 -23.08
N GLY A 77 -2.08 -7.18 -22.83
CA GLY A 77 -2.78 -8.29 -22.16
C GLY A 77 -3.97 -8.86 -22.95
N ASP A 78 -4.37 -10.11 -22.65
CA ASP A 78 -5.50 -10.81 -23.27
C ASP A 78 -6.83 -10.05 -22.99
N PRO A 79 -7.67 -9.75 -24.00
CA PRO A 79 -8.95 -9.07 -23.82
C PRO A 79 -9.89 -9.72 -22.78
N ALA A 80 -9.79 -11.03 -22.55
CA ALA A 80 -10.66 -11.78 -21.64
C ALA A 80 -10.31 -11.63 -20.15
N ASP A 81 -9.07 -11.23 -19.83
CA ASP A 81 -8.54 -11.18 -18.46
C ASP A 81 -8.13 -9.76 -18.04
N ARG A 82 -8.73 -8.75 -18.68
CA ARG A 82 -8.38 -7.34 -18.45
C ARG A 82 -8.60 -6.98 -16.98
N PRO A 83 -7.56 -6.52 -16.26
CA PRO A 83 -7.75 -5.92 -14.95
C PRO A 83 -8.76 -4.77 -15.09
N ARG A 84 -9.61 -4.62 -14.06
CA ARG A 84 -10.64 -3.57 -14.02
C ARG A 84 -10.01 -2.24 -14.46
N PRO A 85 -10.61 -1.49 -15.40
CA PRO A 85 -10.05 -0.24 -15.88
C PRO A 85 -9.74 0.67 -14.69
N TRP A 86 -8.59 1.34 -14.73
CA TRP A 86 -8.21 2.31 -13.70
C TRP A 86 -9.28 3.40 -13.62
N GLU A 87 -10.06 3.35 -12.54
CA GLU A 87 -11.13 4.31 -12.23
C GLU A 87 -10.56 5.40 -11.32
N LEU A 88 -10.59 6.65 -11.79
CA LEU A 88 -10.20 7.84 -11.04
C LEU A 88 -11.45 8.65 -10.70
N ASP A 89 -11.56 9.08 -9.45
CA ASP A 89 -12.49 10.14 -9.07
C ASP A 89 -11.79 11.51 -9.16
N PRO A 90 -12.43 12.56 -9.71
CA PRO A 90 -11.80 13.87 -9.85
C PRO A 90 -11.62 14.63 -8.54
N LEU A 91 -12.29 14.22 -7.46
CA LEU A 91 -12.29 14.94 -6.20
C LEU A 91 -11.14 14.47 -5.31
N PRO A 92 -10.22 15.37 -4.91
CA PRO A 92 -9.21 15.02 -3.92
C PRO A 92 -9.82 14.88 -2.54
N VAL A 93 -9.21 14.01 -1.73
CA VAL A 93 -9.45 13.96 -0.29
C VAL A 93 -8.48 14.92 0.38
N LEU A 94 -9.01 15.91 1.09
CA LEU A 94 -8.19 16.94 1.73
C LEU A 94 -7.82 16.49 3.15
N ILE A 95 -6.54 16.58 3.48
CA ILE A 95 -6.02 16.27 4.81
C ILE A 95 -5.19 17.46 5.28
N PRO A 96 -5.49 18.04 6.45
CA PRO A 96 -4.66 19.10 7.01
C PRO A 96 -3.21 18.63 7.25
N GLY A 97 -2.23 19.50 6.95
CA GLY A 97 -0.82 19.16 7.10
C GLY A 97 -0.43 18.71 8.52
N SER A 98 -1.02 19.33 9.55
CA SER A 98 -0.79 18.92 10.95
C SER A 98 -1.29 17.50 11.25
N GLN A 99 -2.42 17.09 10.68
CA GLN A 99 -2.92 15.71 10.83
C GLN A 99 -2.08 14.73 10.02
N TRP A 100 -1.64 15.12 8.81
CA TRP A 100 -0.76 14.29 8.01
C TRP A 100 0.61 14.09 8.67
N GLN A 101 1.13 15.10 9.38
CA GLN A 101 2.36 14.99 10.15
C GLN A 101 2.24 13.92 11.26
N GLN A 102 1.13 13.92 12.01
CA GLN A 102 0.86 12.90 13.04
C GLN A 102 0.79 11.49 12.44
N VAL A 103 0.10 11.33 11.30
CA VAL A 103 0.06 10.06 10.56
C VAL A 103 1.47 9.65 10.13
N SER A 104 2.25 10.58 9.58
CA SER A 104 3.61 10.33 9.09
C SER A 104 4.54 9.88 10.22
N ASP A 105 4.49 10.52 11.39
CA ASP A 105 5.31 10.17 12.54
C ASP A 105 4.96 8.80 13.11
N ALA A 106 3.66 8.45 13.13
CA ALA A 106 3.21 7.14 13.57
C ALA A 106 3.57 6.02 12.59
N LEU A 107 3.43 6.28 11.28
CA LEU A 107 3.83 5.32 10.25
C LEU A 107 5.35 5.13 10.20
N ARG A 108 6.14 6.16 10.50
CA ARG A 108 7.60 6.05 10.65
C ARG A 108 7.96 5.12 11.82
N GLN A 109 7.34 5.31 12.99
CA GLN A 109 7.54 4.41 14.15
C GLN A 109 7.17 2.97 13.77
N ARG A 110 6.05 2.79 13.08
CA ARG A 110 5.58 1.47 12.64
C ARG A 110 6.53 0.80 11.64
N ALA A 111 7.04 1.56 10.66
CA ALA A 111 8.02 1.05 9.70
C ALA A 111 9.31 0.60 10.40
N LEU A 112 9.82 1.40 11.35
CA LEU A 112 10.98 1.05 12.16
C LEU A 112 10.73 -0.22 12.98
N LEU A 113 9.58 -0.31 13.64
CA LEU A 113 9.19 -1.48 14.43
C LEU A 113 9.16 -2.76 13.59
N LEU A 114 8.56 -2.70 12.40
CA LEU A 114 8.49 -3.84 11.48
C LEU A 114 9.88 -4.20 10.94
N ASN A 115 10.74 -3.21 10.66
CA ASN A 115 12.11 -3.45 10.25
C ASN A 115 12.92 -4.18 11.34
N LEU A 116 12.85 -3.70 12.60
CA LEU A 116 13.50 -4.35 13.74
C LEU A 116 12.96 -5.76 14.00
N THR A 117 11.66 -5.96 13.80
CA THR A 117 11.04 -7.28 13.89
C THR A 117 11.62 -8.23 12.84
N LEU A 118 11.75 -7.79 11.58
CA LEU A 118 12.38 -8.58 10.51
C LEU A 118 13.86 -8.86 10.82
N ALA A 119 14.61 -7.86 11.29
CA ALA A 119 16.01 -8.01 11.66
C ALA A 119 16.22 -9.04 12.77
N ASP A 120 15.34 -9.07 13.77
CA ASP A 120 15.38 -10.11 14.80
C ASP A 120 15.01 -11.49 14.23
N LEU A 121 13.91 -11.60 13.48
CA LEU A 121 13.39 -12.88 13.00
C LEU A 121 14.30 -13.58 11.97
N TYR A 122 14.99 -12.81 11.12
CA TYR A 122 15.99 -13.33 10.18
C TYR A 122 17.41 -13.37 10.76
N GLY A 123 17.62 -12.85 11.97
CA GLY A 123 18.93 -12.78 12.63
C GLY A 123 18.95 -13.52 13.98
N PRO A 124 19.09 -12.83 15.13
CA PRO A 124 19.31 -13.45 16.43
C PRO A 124 18.08 -14.14 17.06
N GLN A 125 16.87 -13.86 16.57
CA GLN A 125 15.60 -14.47 17.01
C GLN A 125 15.31 -14.33 18.52
N ARG A 126 15.67 -13.19 19.14
CA ARG A 126 15.40 -12.93 20.57
C ARG A 126 13.91 -12.87 20.86
N LEU A 127 13.09 -12.38 19.93
CA LEU A 127 11.63 -12.35 20.08
C LEU A 127 11.04 -13.75 20.28
N LEU A 128 11.65 -14.77 19.65
CA LEU A 128 11.25 -16.18 19.81
C LEU A 128 11.80 -16.77 21.12
N GLN A 129 13.10 -16.57 21.39
CA GLN A 129 13.78 -17.11 22.58
C GLN A 129 13.14 -16.62 23.89
N GLU A 130 12.78 -15.33 23.92
CA GLU A 130 12.14 -14.69 25.06
C GLU A 130 10.60 -14.80 25.04
N LYS A 131 10.04 -15.62 24.13
CA LYS A 131 8.61 -15.95 24.04
C LYS A 131 7.68 -14.75 23.84
N THR A 132 8.18 -13.64 23.28
CA THR A 132 7.33 -12.51 22.88
C THR A 132 6.53 -12.85 21.63
N LEU A 133 7.15 -13.58 20.71
CA LEU A 133 6.47 -14.21 19.60
C LEU A 133 6.54 -15.74 19.78
N PRO A 134 5.44 -16.46 19.56
CA PRO A 134 5.44 -17.91 19.62
C PRO A 134 6.19 -18.47 18.40
N PRO A 135 7.12 -19.43 18.56
CA PRO A 135 7.90 -19.98 17.43
C PRO A 135 7.04 -20.53 16.29
N GLU A 136 5.88 -21.11 16.60
CA GLU A 136 4.93 -21.61 15.60
C GLU A 136 4.43 -20.52 14.65
N LEU A 137 4.31 -19.27 15.08
CA LEU A 137 3.88 -18.16 14.21
C LEU A 137 4.88 -17.92 13.08
N VAL A 138 6.17 -18.13 13.33
CA VAL A 138 7.24 -17.88 12.35
C VAL A 138 7.54 -19.14 11.55
N PHE A 139 7.76 -20.28 12.20
CA PHE A 139 8.20 -21.49 11.51
C PHE A 139 7.10 -22.19 10.72
N SER A 140 5.82 -21.99 11.07
CA SER A 140 4.69 -22.44 10.22
C SER A 140 4.33 -21.44 9.13
N HIS A 141 4.93 -20.24 9.14
CA HIS A 141 4.59 -19.18 8.21
C HIS A 141 5.09 -19.53 6.79
N PRO A 142 4.21 -19.53 5.77
CA PRO A 142 4.60 -19.84 4.40
C PRO A 142 5.57 -18.81 3.79
N GLY A 143 5.47 -17.55 4.23
CA GLY A 143 6.36 -16.46 3.81
C GLY A 143 7.67 -16.32 4.61
N PHE A 144 7.95 -17.22 5.58
CA PHE A 144 9.26 -17.20 6.24
C PHE A 144 10.29 -17.93 5.39
N LEU A 145 11.27 -17.18 4.87
CA LEU A 145 12.29 -17.74 3.98
C LEU A 145 13.46 -18.30 4.79
N ARG A 146 13.41 -19.61 5.05
CA ARG A 146 14.51 -20.31 5.76
C ARG A 146 15.86 -20.10 5.08
N ALA A 147 15.88 -20.14 3.73
CA ALA A 147 17.09 -19.88 2.96
C ALA A 147 17.60 -18.42 3.11
N TYR A 148 16.78 -17.47 3.56
CA TYR A 148 17.21 -16.09 3.79
C TYR A 148 17.64 -15.81 5.24
N HIS A 149 17.59 -16.81 6.13
CA HIS A 149 18.03 -16.63 7.52
C HIS A 149 19.54 -16.40 7.62
N GLY A 150 19.96 -15.56 8.58
CA GLY A 150 21.35 -15.17 8.81
C GLY A 150 21.86 -14.09 7.84
N GLN A 151 21.00 -13.55 6.98
CA GLN A 151 21.36 -12.47 6.07
C GLN A 151 21.24 -11.11 6.76
N HIS A 152 22.25 -10.27 6.58
CA HIS A 152 22.30 -8.92 7.14
C HIS A 152 22.31 -7.90 6.00
N PRO A 153 21.13 -7.40 5.57
CA PRO A 153 21.08 -6.32 4.60
C PRO A 153 21.80 -5.08 5.14
N ARG A 154 22.20 -4.17 4.25
CA ARG A 154 23.01 -3.01 4.63
C ARG A 154 22.27 -2.20 5.70
N ASN A 155 22.98 -1.83 6.76
CA ASN A 155 22.43 -1.12 7.92
C ASN A 155 21.22 -1.83 8.57
N GLU A 156 21.12 -3.16 8.43
CA GLU A 156 19.97 -3.96 8.90
C GLU A 156 18.62 -3.46 8.32
N SER A 157 18.65 -2.84 7.14
CA SER A 157 17.46 -2.33 6.46
C SER A 157 16.82 -3.42 5.61
N PHE A 158 15.82 -4.09 6.18
CA PHE A 158 14.96 -5.03 5.46
C PHE A 158 13.89 -4.29 4.64
N LEU A 159 13.44 -3.13 5.14
CA LEU A 159 12.37 -2.32 4.56
C LEU A 159 12.89 -1.01 3.98
N THR A 160 13.23 -1.05 2.70
CA THR A 160 13.48 0.17 1.92
C THR A 160 12.19 0.95 1.67
N PHE A 161 11.11 0.22 1.41
CA PHE A 161 9.77 0.71 1.16
C PHE A 161 8.81 0.12 2.17
N TYR A 162 7.90 0.92 2.66
CA TYR A 162 6.78 0.46 3.48
C TYR A 162 5.53 1.19 3.02
N ALA A 163 4.41 0.48 2.98
CA ALA A 163 3.12 1.15 2.82
C ALA A 163 2.12 0.65 3.85
N ALA A 164 1.20 1.52 4.23
CA ALA A 164 0.15 1.23 5.19
C ALA A 164 -1.20 1.57 4.58
N ASP A 165 -2.12 0.61 4.59
CA ASP A 165 -3.53 0.90 4.37
C ASP A 165 -4.08 1.48 5.67
N ILE A 166 -4.56 2.72 5.65
CA ILE A 166 -5.10 3.45 6.79
C ILE A 166 -6.53 3.90 6.52
N ALA A 167 -7.31 4.07 7.58
CA ALA A 167 -8.62 4.72 7.52
C ALA A 167 -8.89 5.48 8.81
N ARG A 168 -9.80 6.45 8.74
CA ARG A 168 -10.35 7.05 9.96
C ARG A 168 -11.49 6.20 10.48
N ALA A 169 -11.49 6.01 11.79
CA ALA A 169 -12.62 5.48 12.52
C ALA A 169 -13.74 6.53 12.63
N PRO A 170 -14.96 6.16 13.06
CA PRO A 170 -16.09 7.09 13.18
C PRO A 170 -15.84 8.28 14.11
N ASN A 171 -14.93 8.13 15.07
CA ASN A 171 -14.52 9.20 15.99
C ASN A 171 -13.47 10.16 15.38
N GLY A 172 -12.94 9.87 14.19
CA GLY A 172 -11.93 10.67 13.49
C GLY A 172 -10.48 10.23 13.69
N ASP A 173 -10.24 9.27 14.59
CA ASP A 173 -8.90 8.72 14.83
C ASP A 173 -8.43 7.86 13.66
N TRP A 174 -7.12 7.85 13.43
CA TRP A 174 -6.50 7.04 12.38
C TRP A 174 -6.15 5.65 12.86
N TRP A 175 -6.52 4.63 12.09
CA TRP A 175 -6.13 3.25 12.32
C TRP A 175 -5.38 2.67 11.11
N VAL A 176 -4.41 1.80 11.38
CA VAL A 176 -3.80 0.95 10.36
C VAL A 176 -4.70 -0.27 10.12
N LEU A 177 -5.03 -0.53 8.87
CA LEU A 177 -5.83 -1.66 8.41
C LEU A 177 -4.98 -2.82 7.89
N ALA A 178 -3.85 -2.52 7.24
CA ALA A 178 -2.91 -3.50 6.73
C ALA A 178 -1.52 -2.90 6.51
N ASP A 179 -0.49 -3.69 6.81
CA ASP A 179 0.90 -3.40 6.47
C ASP A 179 1.27 -3.99 5.12
N ARG A 180 2.11 -3.26 4.37
CA ARG A 180 2.64 -3.67 3.06
C ARG A 180 4.16 -3.50 3.08
N THR A 181 4.89 -4.58 3.30
CA THR A 181 6.34 -4.64 3.50
C THR A 181 7.07 -5.47 2.44
N GLU A 182 6.37 -6.10 1.50
CA GLU A 182 6.96 -6.90 0.43
C GLU A 182 7.26 -6.05 -0.80
N ALA A 183 6.35 -6.00 -1.77
CA ALA A 183 6.43 -5.19 -2.97
C ALA A 183 5.14 -4.35 -3.11
N PRO A 184 4.96 -3.29 -2.30
CA PRO A 184 3.73 -2.51 -2.32
C PRO A 184 3.49 -1.86 -3.70
N SER A 185 2.24 -1.92 -4.16
CA SER A 185 1.72 -1.24 -5.36
C SER A 185 0.83 -0.06 -4.98
N GLY A 186 0.68 0.89 -5.90
CA GLY A 186 -0.19 2.07 -5.82
C GLY A 186 0.53 3.43 -5.82
N ALA A 187 1.86 3.48 -5.66
CA ALA A 187 2.61 4.74 -5.64
C ALA A 187 2.64 5.39 -7.03
N GLY A 188 2.77 4.61 -8.10
CA GLY A 188 2.70 5.11 -9.47
C GLY A 188 1.30 5.64 -9.81
N TYR A 189 0.25 4.95 -9.36
CA TYR A 189 -1.13 5.44 -9.48
C TYR A 189 -1.34 6.74 -8.69
N ALA A 190 -0.83 6.84 -7.45
CA ALA A 190 -0.95 8.06 -6.65
C ALA A 190 -0.28 9.27 -7.34
N LEU A 191 0.89 9.05 -7.95
CA LEU A 191 1.60 10.07 -8.72
C LEU A 191 0.83 10.47 -9.98
N GLU A 192 0.35 9.50 -10.75
CA GLU A 192 -0.40 9.80 -11.97
C GLU A 192 -1.75 10.47 -11.66
N ASN A 193 -2.50 9.98 -10.66
CA ASN A 193 -3.70 10.64 -10.15
C ASN A 193 -3.41 12.11 -9.80
N ARG A 194 -2.29 12.37 -9.11
CA ARG A 194 -1.87 13.72 -8.74
C ARG A 194 -1.61 14.60 -9.96
N ILE A 195 -0.96 14.08 -10.99
CA ILE A 195 -0.68 14.83 -12.23
C ILE A 195 -1.97 15.14 -12.99
N VAL A 196 -2.85 14.14 -13.16
CA VAL A 196 -4.14 14.32 -13.86
C VAL A 196 -5.01 15.35 -13.14
N VAL A 197 -5.23 15.20 -11.83
CA VAL A 197 -6.13 16.08 -11.08
C VAL A 197 -5.54 17.49 -10.94
N SER A 198 -4.21 17.64 -10.79
CA SER A 198 -3.60 18.98 -10.74
C SER A 198 -3.69 19.74 -12.07
N ARG A 199 -3.67 19.04 -13.22
CA ARG A 199 -3.94 19.64 -14.54
C ARG A 199 -5.42 20.02 -14.71
N MET A 200 -6.33 19.22 -14.15
CA MET A 200 -7.76 19.51 -14.16
C MET A 200 -8.11 20.73 -13.29
N LEU A 201 -7.50 20.83 -12.10
CA LEU A 201 -7.86 21.80 -11.06
C LEU A 201 -6.67 22.69 -10.63
N PRO A 202 -5.97 23.39 -11.55
CA PRO A 202 -4.71 24.07 -11.23
C PRO A 202 -4.88 25.20 -10.20
N SER A 203 -5.93 26.01 -10.31
CA SER A 203 -6.24 27.08 -9.36
C SER A 203 -6.55 26.54 -7.96
N VAL A 204 -7.31 25.44 -7.89
CA VAL A 204 -7.66 24.78 -6.63
C VAL A 204 -6.40 24.27 -5.92
N PHE A 205 -5.49 23.61 -6.66
CA PHE A 205 -4.23 23.10 -6.11
C PHE A 205 -3.34 24.22 -5.58
N HIS A 206 -3.30 25.35 -6.28
CA HIS A 206 -2.57 26.53 -5.85
C HIS A 206 -3.18 27.13 -4.57
N SER A 207 -4.49 27.40 -4.56
CA SER A 207 -5.17 28.00 -3.40
C SER A 207 -5.15 27.10 -2.16
N CYS A 208 -5.19 25.78 -2.33
CA CYS A 208 -5.13 24.81 -1.24
C CYS A 208 -3.70 24.47 -0.79
N HIS A 209 -2.66 25.07 -1.41
CA HIS A 209 -1.25 24.82 -1.07
C HIS A 209 -0.89 23.32 -1.05
N VAL A 210 -1.36 22.56 -2.04
CA VAL A 210 -1.21 21.10 -2.06
C VAL A 210 0.27 20.70 -2.14
N GLU A 211 0.71 19.88 -1.18
CA GLU A 211 2.09 19.39 -1.12
C GLU A 211 2.44 18.53 -2.34
N ARG A 212 3.65 18.70 -2.88
CA ARG A 212 4.12 17.97 -4.07
C ARG A 212 4.67 16.60 -3.69
N LEU A 213 4.36 15.58 -4.48
CA LEU A 213 4.87 14.21 -4.28
C LEU A 213 6.32 14.01 -4.76
N ALA A 214 6.90 15.00 -5.45
CA ALA A 214 8.22 14.86 -6.07
C ALA A 214 9.35 14.59 -5.04
N SER A 215 9.23 15.13 -3.82
CA SER A 215 10.19 14.89 -2.73
C SER A 215 10.27 13.42 -2.33
N TYR A 216 9.13 12.73 -2.25
CA TYR A 216 9.09 11.29 -1.98
C TYR A 216 9.87 10.51 -3.04
N PHE A 217 9.63 10.76 -4.34
CA PHE A 217 10.33 10.05 -5.40
C PHE A 217 11.80 10.43 -5.54
N ALA A 218 12.17 11.66 -5.18
CA ALA A 218 13.58 12.03 -5.05
C ALA A 218 14.27 11.20 -3.96
N ALA A 219 13.64 11.05 -2.78
CA ALA A 219 14.12 10.19 -1.72
C ALA A 219 14.18 8.72 -2.18
N VAL A 220 13.20 8.21 -2.92
CA VAL A 220 13.26 6.86 -3.53
C VAL A 220 14.52 6.67 -4.38
N ARG A 221 14.83 7.64 -5.26
CA ARG A 221 16.01 7.55 -6.12
C ARG A 221 17.31 7.57 -5.32
N GLU A 222 17.39 8.45 -4.32
CA GLU A 222 18.54 8.58 -3.44
C GLU A 222 18.76 7.32 -2.61
N THR A 223 17.71 6.80 -1.97
CA THR A 223 17.78 5.57 -1.17
C THR A 223 18.23 4.37 -2.00
N LEU A 224 17.69 4.19 -3.20
CA LEU A 224 18.10 3.10 -4.10
C LEU A 224 19.54 3.26 -4.58
N PHE A 225 19.96 4.49 -4.90
CA PHE A 225 21.35 4.79 -5.27
C PHE A 225 22.31 4.44 -4.12
N LEU A 226 21.99 4.88 -2.89
CA LEU A 226 22.79 4.60 -1.71
C LEU A 226 22.75 3.13 -1.30
N ALA A 227 21.73 2.35 -1.69
CA ALA A 227 21.64 0.94 -1.32
C ALA A 227 22.79 0.09 -1.89
N ALA A 228 23.40 0.50 -2.99
CA ALA A 228 24.43 -0.26 -3.69
C ALA A 228 25.63 -0.61 -2.79
N ARG A 229 26.05 -1.89 -2.81
CA ARG A 229 27.26 -2.36 -2.11
C ARG A 229 28.50 -2.20 -2.97
N THR A 230 28.36 -2.50 -4.26
CA THR A 230 29.36 -2.37 -5.33
C THR A 230 29.11 -1.10 -6.15
N ASN A 231 30.13 -0.62 -6.85
CA ASN A 231 30.01 0.47 -7.84
C ASN A 231 29.29 1.73 -7.29
N ARG A 232 29.64 2.16 -6.08
CA ARG A 232 28.92 3.18 -5.30
C ARG A 232 28.87 4.57 -5.94
N GLU A 233 29.79 4.88 -6.85
CA GLU A 233 29.82 6.16 -7.55
C GLU A 233 28.76 6.25 -8.66
N ASN A 234 28.41 5.12 -9.28
CA ASN A 234 27.43 5.09 -10.37
C ASN A 234 26.71 3.72 -10.45
N PRO A 235 25.95 3.34 -9.42
CA PRO A 235 25.32 2.04 -9.34
C PRO A 235 24.24 1.86 -10.41
N ARG A 236 24.19 0.67 -11.00
CA ARG A 236 23.13 0.30 -11.93
C ARG A 236 21.93 -0.23 -11.16
N VAL A 237 20.86 0.57 -11.17
CA VAL A 237 19.57 0.24 -10.58
C VAL A 237 18.61 -0.23 -11.67
N THR A 238 17.93 -1.36 -11.46
CA THR A 238 16.88 -1.88 -12.35
C THR A 238 15.56 -2.09 -11.60
N LEU A 239 14.43 -2.05 -12.33
CA LEU A 239 13.11 -2.39 -11.81
C LEU A 239 12.69 -3.73 -12.41
N LEU A 240 12.68 -4.78 -11.59
CA LEU A 240 12.29 -6.15 -11.98
C LEU A 240 10.76 -6.30 -11.94
N SER A 241 10.13 -6.41 -13.11
CA SER A 241 8.68 -6.61 -13.25
C SER A 241 8.30 -8.09 -13.39
N GLN A 242 7.03 -8.39 -13.14
CA GLN A 242 6.40 -9.69 -13.45
C GLN A 242 5.93 -9.78 -14.92
N GLY A 243 6.21 -8.76 -15.73
CA GLY A 243 5.87 -8.70 -17.14
C GLY A 243 4.42 -8.25 -17.41
N PRO A 244 4.03 -8.14 -18.70
CA PRO A 244 2.77 -7.51 -19.12
C PRO A 244 1.49 -8.19 -18.65
N GLN A 245 1.56 -9.48 -18.29
CA GLN A 245 0.42 -10.23 -17.77
C GLN A 245 0.10 -9.88 -16.30
N SER A 246 0.98 -9.14 -15.62
CA SER A 246 0.73 -8.66 -14.27
C SER A 246 -0.31 -7.54 -14.28
N ALA A 247 -1.30 -7.65 -13.38
CA ALA A 247 -2.29 -6.59 -13.17
C ALA A 247 -1.67 -5.24 -12.74
N ASN A 248 -0.42 -5.23 -12.27
CA ASN A 248 0.30 -4.01 -11.86
C ASN A 248 1.33 -3.53 -12.90
N TYR A 249 1.40 -4.13 -14.10
CA TYR A 249 2.44 -3.80 -15.09
C TYR A 249 2.44 -2.31 -15.51
N PHE A 250 1.26 -1.69 -15.59
CA PHE A 250 1.13 -0.24 -15.78
C PHE A 250 2.01 0.55 -14.80
N GLU A 251 1.90 0.23 -13.51
CA GLU A 251 2.63 0.95 -12.48
C GLU A 251 4.13 0.69 -12.60
N ASP A 252 4.54 -0.54 -12.87
CA ASP A 252 5.94 -0.92 -13.01
C ASP A 252 6.61 -0.11 -14.13
N ALA A 253 5.98 -0.07 -15.32
CA ALA A 253 6.48 0.68 -16.46
C ALA A 253 6.46 2.20 -16.21
N TYR A 254 5.39 2.69 -15.57
CA TYR A 254 5.26 4.11 -15.24
C TYR A 254 6.36 4.56 -14.26
N LEU A 255 6.59 3.79 -13.19
CA LEU A 255 7.62 4.08 -12.20
C LEU A 255 9.02 3.95 -12.77
N ALA A 256 9.30 2.91 -13.57
CA ALA A 256 10.60 2.75 -14.22
C ALA A 256 10.95 3.99 -15.07
N ARG A 257 10.00 4.45 -15.89
CA ARG A 257 10.16 5.66 -16.70
C ARG A 257 10.34 6.91 -15.84
N TYR A 258 9.53 7.07 -14.79
CA TYR A 258 9.57 8.26 -13.93
C TYR A 258 10.87 8.35 -13.11
N LEU A 259 11.36 7.22 -12.61
CA LEU A 259 12.58 7.14 -11.81
C LEU A 259 13.86 7.11 -12.67
N GLY A 260 13.72 6.78 -13.96
CA GLY A 260 14.85 6.66 -14.89
C GLY A 260 15.60 5.34 -14.76
N TYR A 261 14.91 4.25 -14.42
CA TYR A 261 15.49 2.92 -14.30
C TYR A 261 15.08 2.02 -15.47
N ALA A 262 15.94 1.06 -15.81
CA ALA A 262 15.57 0.03 -16.78
C ALA A 262 14.48 -0.86 -16.19
N LEU A 263 13.34 -0.93 -16.87
CA LEU A 263 12.32 -1.95 -16.64
C LEU A 263 12.86 -3.26 -17.23
N VAL A 264 12.95 -4.30 -16.40
CA VAL A 264 13.49 -5.60 -16.80
C VAL A 264 12.58 -6.72 -16.34
N GLU A 265 12.56 -7.81 -17.08
CA GLU A 265 11.96 -9.07 -16.68
C GLU A 265 13.06 -10.06 -16.27
N ALA A 266 12.66 -11.23 -15.77
CA ALA A 266 13.62 -12.27 -15.36
C ALA A 266 14.56 -12.66 -16.51
N ASP A 267 14.04 -12.78 -17.73
CA ASP A 267 14.79 -13.19 -18.91
C ASP A 267 15.78 -12.13 -19.42
N ASP A 268 15.65 -10.87 -19.00
CA ASP A 268 16.64 -9.83 -19.31
C ASP A 268 17.87 -9.93 -18.40
N LEU A 269 17.77 -10.68 -17.31
CA LEU A 269 18.82 -10.85 -16.32
C LEU A 269 19.46 -12.24 -16.42
N ALA A 270 20.72 -12.33 -16.02
CA ALA A 270 21.44 -13.58 -15.87
C ALA A 270 22.42 -13.48 -14.71
N VAL A 271 22.64 -14.57 -13.98
CA VAL A 271 23.66 -14.63 -12.94
C VAL A 271 24.93 -15.27 -13.48
N ARG A 272 26.08 -14.60 -13.32
CA ARG A 272 27.41 -15.13 -13.64
C ARG A 272 28.40 -14.78 -12.54
N GLY A 273 29.10 -15.78 -12.01
CA GLY A 273 30.06 -15.56 -10.91
C GLY A 273 29.42 -14.90 -9.68
N SER A 274 28.20 -15.33 -9.32
CA SER A 274 27.40 -14.75 -8.24
C SER A 274 27.09 -13.26 -8.40
N ARG A 275 27.10 -12.72 -9.63
CA ARG A 275 26.70 -11.35 -9.95
C ARG A 275 25.52 -11.36 -10.90
N VAL A 276 24.54 -10.50 -10.63
CA VAL A 276 23.40 -10.29 -11.52
C VAL A 276 23.85 -9.38 -12.66
N MET A 277 23.57 -9.81 -13.89
CA MET A 277 23.97 -9.13 -15.11
C MET A 277 22.75 -8.84 -15.97
N LEU A 278 22.65 -7.62 -16.48
CA LEU A 278 21.70 -7.21 -17.51
C LEU A 278 22.22 -7.63 -18.88
N LYS A 279 21.39 -8.34 -19.65
CA LYS A 279 21.65 -8.69 -21.04
C LYS A 279 21.41 -7.45 -21.91
N THR A 280 22.44 -7.03 -22.65
CA THR A 280 22.33 -5.98 -23.66
C THR A 280 22.90 -6.47 -24.99
N LEU A 281 22.60 -5.78 -26.08
CA LEU A 281 23.21 -6.07 -27.39
C LEU A 281 24.74 -5.94 -27.37
N GLY A 282 25.29 -5.07 -26.50
CA GLY A 282 26.73 -4.88 -26.32
C GLY A 282 27.39 -5.85 -25.32
N GLY A 283 26.63 -6.80 -24.78
CA GLY A 283 27.11 -7.77 -23.79
C GLY A 283 26.46 -7.61 -22.42
N LEU A 284 27.08 -8.21 -21.41
CA LEU A 284 26.56 -8.28 -20.04
C LEU A 284 27.04 -7.10 -19.20
N LEU A 285 26.10 -6.40 -18.57
CA LEU A 285 26.40 -5.29 -17.66
C LEU A 285 26.01 -5.67 -16.23
N PRO A 286 26.87 -5.47 -15.22
CA PRO A 286 26.52 -5.78 -13.83
C PRO A 286 25.37 -4.89 -13.34
N VAL A 287 24.48 -5.47 -12.56
CA VAL A 287 23.37 -4.80 -11.86
C VAL A 287 23.68 -4.79 -10.37
N ASP A 288 23.67 -3.60 -9.77
CA ASP A 288 24.03 -3.41 -8.36
C ASP A 288 22.80 -3.46 -7.44
N VAL A 289 21.67 -2.89 -7.89
CA VAL A 289 20.44 -2.78 -7.10
C VAL A 289 19.22 -3.15 -7.95
N ILE A 290 18.33 -3.95 -7.40
CA ILE A 290 17.10 -4.42 -8.03
C ILE A 290 15.91 -3.97 -7.18
N LEU A 291 15.12 -3.04 -7.71
CA LEU A 291 13.78 -2.75 -7.19
C LEU A 291 12.85 -3.87 -7.68
N ARG A 292 12.47 -4.78 -6.78
CA ARG A 292 11.65 -5.95 -7.15
C ARG A 292 10.16 -5.65 -7.07
N ARG A 293 9.41 -6.18 -8.03
CA ARG A 293 7.94 -6.25 -8.03
C ARG A 293 7.39 -7.66 -7.76
N PRO A 294 8.08 -8.76 -8.10
CA PRO A 294 7.72 -10.08 -7.62
C PRO A 294 7.79 -10.18 -6.09
N ASN A 295 6.98 -11.08 -5.53
CA ASN A 295 7.08 -11.47 -4.12
C ASN A 295 8.38 -12.24 -3.88
N SER A 296 8.85 -12.28 -2.63
CA SER A 296 10.18 -12.84 -2.34
C SER A 296 10.32 -14.30 -2.76
N ASP A 297 9.28 -15.12 -2.56
CA ASP A 297 9.26 -16.53 -2.96
C ASP A 297 9.39 -16.71 -4.48
N ALA A 298 8.92 -15.75 -5.26
CA ALA A 298 8.98 -15.77 -6.71
C ALA A 298 10.30 -15.24 -7.29
N CYS A 299 11.21 -14.69 -6.47
CA CYS A 299 12.41 -13.99 -6.94
C CYS A 299 13.55 -14.91 -7.41
N ASP A 300 13.64 -16.15 -6.94
CA ASP A 300 14.68 -17.10 -7.35
C ASP A 300 14.12 -18.52 -7.50
N PRO A 301 14.04 -19.05 -8.74
CA PRO A 301 13.51 -20.40 -8.97
C PRO A 301 14.43 -21.53 -8.50
N LEU A 302 15.74 -21.28 -8.27
CA LEU A 302 16.65 -22.34 -7.85
C LEU A 302 16.50 -22.68 -6.36
N GLU A 303 16.25 -21.68 -5.52
CA GLU A 303 16.30 -21.84 -4.07
C GLU A 303 14.97 -21.53 -3.35
N LEU A 304 14.06 -20.77 -3.98
CA LEU A 304 12.82 -20.31 -3.33
C LEU A 304 11.58 -20.99 -3.90
N ASN A 305 11.29 -20.82 -5.20
CA ASN A 305 10.13 -21.42 -5.84
C ASN A 305 10.43 -21.83 -7.29
N SER A 306 10.69 -23.12 -7.50
CA SER A 306 11.00 -23.70 -8.81
C SER A 306 9.90 -23.57 -9.87
N SER A 307 8.66 -23.26 -9.46
CA SER A 307 7.54 -23.01 -10.38
C SER A 307 7.43 -21.54 -10.80
N SER A 308 8.28 -20.64 -10.29
CA SER A 308 8.23 -19.22 -10.62
C SER A 308 8.89 -18.90 -11.96
N GLY A 309 8.12 -18.31 -12.88
CA GLY A 309 8.67 -17.75 -14.13
C GLY A 309 9.14 -16.29 -14.02
N ALA A 310 8.86 -15.60 -12.91
CA ALA A 310 9.18 -14.19 -12.72
C ALA A 310 10.49 -13.94 -11.96
N GLY A 311 11.22 -15.01 -11.61
CA GLY A 311 12.42 -14.97 -10.78
C GLY A 311 13.71 -15.11 -11.59
N VAL A 312 14.79 -14.56 -11.05
CA VAL A 312 16.13 -14.65 -11.66
C VAL A 312 16.89 -15.78 -10.99
N ALA A 313 17.23 -16.82 -11.75
CA ALA A 313 17.94 -17.99 -11.24
C ALA A 313 19.31 -17.60 -10.62
N GLY A 314 19.50 -17.89 -9.33
CA GLY A 314 20.74 -17.59 -8.59
C GLY A 314 20.80 -16.17 -8.02
N LEU A 315 19.68 -15.43 -8.04
CA LEU A 315 19.58 -14.12 -7.43
C LEU A 315 19.83 -14.18 -5.92
N LEU A 316 19.27 -15.18 -5.22
CA LEU A 316 19.46 -15.32 -3.77
C LEU A 316 20.94 -15.49 -3.44
N GLN A 317 21.65 -16.34 -4.18
CA GLN A 317 23.09 -16.51 -4.02
C GLN A 317 23.88 -15.23 -4.29
N SER A 318 23.45 -14.42 -5.27
CA SER A 318 24.08 -13.13 -5.58
C SER A 318 23.88 -12.12 -4.45
N VAL A 319 22.70 -12.09 -3.84
CA VAL A 319 22.40 -11.27 -2.65
C VAL A 319 23.24 -11.73 -1.45
N ARG A 320 23.32 -13.04 -1.19
CA ARG A 320 24.14 -13.61 -0.10
C ARG A 320 25.63 -13.31 -0.25
N SER A 321 26.10 -13.18 -1.49
CA SER A 321 27.49 -12.86 -1.82
C SER A 321 27.77 -11.35 -1.84
N ASP A 322 26.82 -10.52 -1.39
CA ASP A 322 26.91 -9.05 -1.38
C ASP A 322 27.15 -8.41 -2.77
N ASN A 323 26.86 -9.14 -3.84
CA ASN A 323 27.06 -8.71 -5.21
C ASN A 323 25.82 -8.05 -5.83
N ALA A 324 24.67 -8.10 -5.16
CA ALA A 324 23.44 -7.43 -5.57
C ALA A 324 22.61 -7.07 -4.33
N VAL A 325 21.89 -5.95 -4.39
CA VAL A 325 20.91 -5.57 -3.38
C VAL A 325 19.51 -5.63 -3.97
N VAL A 326 18.57 -6.20 -3.22
CA VAL A 326 17.16 -6.30 -3.60
C VAL A 326 16.33 -5.44 -2.66
N ALA A 327 15.52 -4.55 -3.23
CA ALA A 327 14.68 -3.62 -2.50
C ALA A 327 13.19 -3.91 -2.78
N ASN A 328 12.37 -4.25 -1.78
CA ASN A 328 12.73 -4.60 -0.40
C ASN A 328 13.53 -5.90 -0.29
N SER A 329 14.17 -6.12 0.86
CA SER A 329 14.90 -7.37 1.13
C SER A 329 13.99 -8.58 0.97
N LEU A 330 14.58 -9.73 0.62
CA LEU A 330 13.83 -10.97 0.52
C LEU A 330 13.28 -11.36 1.90
N GLY A 331 12.07 -11.91 1.93
CA GLY A 331 11.39 -12.30 3.16
C GLY A 331 10.73 -11.15 3.94
N SER A 332 10.83 -9.91 3.44
CA SER A 332 10.24 -8.73 4.09
C SER A 332 8.71 -8.80 4.22
N GLY A 333 8.03 -9.56 3.35
CA GLY A 333 6.59 -9.74 3.43
C GLY A 333 6.10 -10.62 4.59
N LEU A 334 6.98 -11.25 5.36
CA LEU A 334 6.64 -12.02 6.55
C LEU A 334 5.72 -11.23 7.48
N VAL A 335 6.08 -9.98 7.75
CA VAL A 335 5.39 -9.11 8.70
C VAL A 335 4.14 -8.41 8.13
N GLU A 336 3.75 -8.68 6.88
CA GLU A 336 2.44 -8.23 6.34
C GLU A 336 1.26 -9.07 6.86
N SER A 337 1.55 -10.24 7.44
CA SER A 337 0.51 -11.17 7.85
C SER A 337 -0.35 -10.59 8.98
N PRO A 338 -1.70 -10.71 8.89
CA PRO A 338 -2.61 -10.16 9.89
C PRO A 338 -2.29 -10.57 11.34
N VAL A 339 -1.69 -11.74 11.54
CA VAL A 339 -1.28 -12.21 12.88
C VAL A 339 -0.38 -11.22 13.62
N PHE A 340 0.50 -10.49 12.93
CA PHE A 340 1.41 -9.55 13.57
C PHE A 340 0.68 -8.40 14.28
N PHE A 341 -0.52 -8.02 13.82
CA PHE A 341 -1.32 -6.98 14.47
C PHE A 341 -1.62 -7.30 15.94
N ALA A 342 -1.83 -8.58 16.28
CA ALA A 342 -2.07 -9.01 17.66
C ALA A 342 -0.86 -8.77 18.58
N PHE A 343 0.35 -8.69 18.01
CA PHE A 343 1.60 -8.55 18.76
C PHE A 343 2.23 -7.16 18.65
N MET A 344 1.75 -6.29 17.77
CA MET A 344 2.34 -4.96 17.54
C MET A 344 2.52 -4.13 18.83
N PRO A 345 1.55 -4.05 19.76
CA PRO A 345 1.75 -3.30 21.01
C PRO A 345 2.89 -3.85 21.87
N SER A 346 2.96 -5.18 22.02
CA SER A 346 4.05 -5.82 22.77
C SER A 346 5.41 -5.67 22.09
N LEU A 347 5.44 -5.77 20.76
CA LEU A 347 6.66 -5.59 19.98
C LEU A 347 7.17 -4.14 20.11
N CYS A 348 6.27 -3.16 20.07
CA CYS A 348 6.62 -1.74 20.21
C CYS A 348 7.29 -1.45 21.56
N ARG A 349 6.67 -1.90 22.67
CA ARG A 349 7.26 -1.76 24.00
C ARG A 349 8.62 -2.44 24.11
N LYS A 350 8.76 -3.64 23.53
CA LYS A 350 9.97 -4.44 23.66
C LYS A 350 11.14 -3.91 22.81
N LEU A 351 10.87 -3.54 21.56
CA LEU A 351 11.90 -3.17 20.60
C LEU A 351 12.20 -1.67 20.60
N LEU A 352 11.21 -0.83 20.91
CA LEU A 352 11.34 0.63 20.90
C LEU A 352 11.26 1.26 22.29
N GLY A 353 10.75 0.55 23.31
CA GLY A 353 10.52 1.14 24.63
C GLY A 353 9.36 2.14 24.66
N GLU A 354 8.51 2.15 23.62
CA GLU A 354 7.43 3.11 23.41
C GLU A 354 6.09 2.41 23.21
N GLU A 355 4.99 3.15 23.41
CA GLU A 355 3.66 2.74 22.95
C GLU A 355 3.46 3.04 21.46
N LEU A 356 2.57 2.29 20.81
CA LEU A 356 2.22 2.53 19.41
C LEU A 356 1.52 3.90 19.27
N LYS A 357 2.08 4.75 18.42
CA LYS A 357 1.52 6.08 18.11
C LYS A 357 0.19 6.01 17.34
N MET A 358 0.02 4.99 16.51
CA MET A 358 -1.22 4.72 15.78
C MET A 358 -1.61 3.26 15.98
N PRO A 359 -2.82 2.97 16.48
CA PRO A 359 -3.27 1.60 16.65
C PRO A 359 -3.56 0.96 15.29
N GLY A 360 -3.41 -0.36 15.22
CA GLY A 360 -4.00 -1.15 14.16
C GLY A 360 -5.43 -1.54 14.50
N VAL A 361 -6.16 -2.07 13.53
CA VAL A 361 -7.44 -2.74 13.81
C VAL A 361 -7.26 -3.81 14.89
N ALA A 362 -8.15 -3.82 15.89
CA ALA A 362 -8.10 -4.78 16.98
C ALA A 362 -8.10 -6.20 16.40
N THR A 363 -7.10 -7.00 16.79
CA THR A 363 -6.83 -8.30 16.19
C THR A 363 -6.60 -9.35 17.27
N TRP A 364 -7.32 -10.46 17.18
CA TRP A 364 -7.20 -11.62 18.06
C TRP A 364 -6.66 -12.81 17.27
N TRP A 365 -5.54 -13.37 17.71
CA TRP A 365 -5.00 -14.57 17.09
C TRP A 365 -5.54 -15.83 17.76
N CYS A 366 -6.18 -16.70 16.98
CA CYS A 366 -6.85 -17.88 17.49
C CYS A 366 -5.88 -18.98 17.98
N GLY A 367 -4.57 -18.85 17.75
CA GLY A 367 -3.56 -19.71 18.38
C GLY A 367 -3.44 -19.51 19.89
N ASN A 368 -3.83 -18.33 20.40
CA ASN A 368 -3.94 -18.09 21.84
C ASN A 368 -5.31 -18.58 22.37
N PRO A 369 -5.36 -19.43 23.42
CA PRO A 369 -6.62 -20.01 23.92
C PRO A 369 -7.67 -18.98 24.38
N ASP A 370 -7.25 -17.89 25.02
CA ASP A 370 -8.17 -16.85 25.49
C ASP A 370 -8.78 -16.07 24.32
N SER A 371 -7.94 -15.75 23.35
CA SER A 371 -8.35 -15.14 22.08
C SER A 371 -9.30 -16.07 21.32
N LEU A 372 -9.01 -17.36 21.22
CA LEU A 372 -9.89 -18.35 20.60
C LEU A 372 -11.27 -18.38 21.26
N LYS A 373 -11.31 -18.42 22.60
CA LYS A 373 -12.56 -18.41 23.36
C LYS A 373 -13.39 -17.15 23.06
N TYR A 374 -12.74 -15.98 23.06
CA TYR A 374 -13.39 -14.71 22.74
C TYR A 374 -13.94 -14.72 21.30
N VAL A 375 -13.14 -15.17 20.33
CA VAL A 375 -13.53 -15.20 18.92
C VAL A 375 -14.73 -16.11 18.69
N LEU A 376 -14.70 -17.33 19.22
CA LEU A 376 -15.81 -18.28 19.09
C LEU A 376 -17.11 -17.75 19.70
N ALA A 377 -17.04 -17.01 20.81
CA ALA A 377 -18.20 -16.37 21.43
C ALA A 377 -18.75 -15.17 20.64
N ASN A 378 -17.94 -14.54 19.78
CA ASN A 378 -18.25 -13.27 19.12
C ASN A 378 -18.18 -13.31 17.58
N LEU A 379 -18.22 -14.49 16.96
CA LEU A 379 -18.06 -14.67 15.50
C LEU A 379 -18.92 -13.74 14.64
N ARG A 380 -20.14 -13.43 15.07
CA ARG A 380 -21.07 -12.54 14.32
C ARG A 380 -20.60 -11.08 14.22
N ARG A 381 -19.75 -10.63 15.15
CA ARG A 381 -19.31 -9.22 15.26
C ARG A 381 -17.89 -9.01 14.73
N LEU A 382 -17.23 -10.08 14.33
CA LEU A 382 -15.82 -10.07 13.94
C LEU A 382 -15.66 -10.43 12.47
N THR A 383 -14.59 -9.91 11.87
CA THR A 383 -14.13 -10.32 10.54
C THR A 383 -13.08 -11.39 10.70
N ILE A 384 -13.38 -12.62 10.27
CA ILE A 384 -12.41 -13.72 10.32
C ILE A 384 -11.51 -13.69 9.08
N LYS A 385 -10.20 -13.79 9.31
CA LYS A 385 -9.17 -13.85 8.27
C LYS A 385 -8.21 -15.00 8.54
N ARG A 386 -7.46 -15.39 7.51
CA ARG A 386 -6.28 -16.25 7.69
C ARG A 386 -5.20 -15.46 8.46
N ALA A 387 -4.56 -16.12 9.41
CA ALA A 387 -3.47 -15.56 10.19
C ALA A 387 -2.26 -15.23 9.30
N PHE A 388 -1.99 -16.12 8.35
CA PHE A 388 -0.89 -16.01 7.40
C PHE A 388 -1.39 -15.57 6.02
N ARG A 389 -0.66 -14.64 5.42
CA ARG A 389 -0.89 -14.18 4.06
C ARG A 389 -0.40 -15.24 3.06
N HIS A 390 -1.33 -15.88 2.35
CA HIS A 390 -1.03 -16.77 1.22
C HIS A 390 -1.22 -15.99 -0.08
N ARG A 391 -0.14 -15.37 -0.57
CA ARG A 391 -0.19 -14.50 -1.75
C ARG A 391 -0.71 -15.24 -2.98
N GLY A 392 -1.52 -14.55 -3.78
CA GLY A 392 -2.18 -15.11 -4.98
C GLY A 392 -3.51 -15.85 -4.71
N ARG A 393 -3.87 -16.12 -3.44
CA ARG A 393 -5.13 -16.84 -3.10
C ARG A 393 -6.01 -16.13 -2.07
N GLU A 394 -5.59 -14.96 -1.57
CA GLU A 394 -6.27 -14.20 -0.50
C GLU A 394 -7.75 -13.92 -0.79
N PHE A 395 -8.06 -13.55 -2.03
CA PHE A 395 -9.42 -13.20 -2.44
C PHE A 395 -10.37 -14.41 -2.39
N HIS A 396 -9.89 -15.58 -2.84
CA HIS A 396 -10.64 -16.83 -2.79
C HIS A 396 -10.89 -17.28 -1.35
N PHE A 397 -9.87 -17.17 -0.49
CA PHE A 397 -10.02 -17.51 0.92
C PHE A 397 -10.99 -16.56 1.66
N GLY A 398 -10.90 -15.26 1.41
CA GLY A 398 -11.81 -14.28 2.01
C GLY A 398 -13.28 -14.52 1.65
N ARG A 399 -13.58 -14.75 0.36
CA ARG A 399 -14.94 -15.12 -0.08
C ARG A 399 -15.40 -16.45 0.48
N GLY A 400 -14.51 -17.45 0.51
CA GLY A 400 -14.81 -18.77 1.07
C GLY A 400 -15.22 -18.70 2.53
N LEU A 401 -14.47 -17.95 3.35
CA LEU A 401 -14.79 -17.76 4.78
C LEU A 401 -16.09 -16.98 4.98
N ALA A 402 -16.32 -15.92 4.20
CA ALA A 402 -17.54 -15.12 4.29
C ALA A 402 -18.81 -15.89 3.88
N ALA A 403 -18.67 -16.92 3.02
CA ALA A 403 -19.77 -17.76 2.58
C ALA A 403 -20.08 -18.94 3.52
N MET A 404 -19.23 -19.21 4.51
CA MET A 404 -19.48 -20.29 5.48
C MET A 404 -20.58 -19.91 6.48
N SER A 405 -21.37 -20.90 6.90
CA SER A 405 -22.21 -20.74 8.08
C SER A 405 -21.33 -20.58 9.33
N LEU A 406 -21.85 -19.92 10.36
CA LEU A 406 -21.11 -19.68 11.60
C LEU A 406 -20.63 -20.98 12.26
N ASP A 407 -21.42 -22.04 12.22
CA ASP A 407 -21.06 -23.34 12.80
C ASP A 407 -19.88 -23.98 12.06
N LYS A 408 -19.90 -23.99 10.72
CA LYS A 408 -18.80 -24.49 9.90
C LYS A 408 -17.53 -23.66 10.11
N LEU A 409 -17.68 -22.35 10.22
CA LEU A 409 -16.56 -21.45 10.50
C LEU A 409 -15.96 -21.74 11.88
N ALA A 410 -16.78 -21.96 12.90
CA ALA A 410 -16.34 -22.32 14.24
C ALA A 410 -15.60 -23.67 14.25
N GLU A 411 -16.12 -24.68 13.56
CA GLU A 411 -15.46 -25.99 13.39
C GLU A 411 -14.11 -25.86 12.70
N ALA A 412 -14.04 -25.11 11.59
CA ALA A 412 -12.80 -24.86 10.86
C ALA A 412 -11.74 -24.16 11.73
N ILE A 413 -12.15 -23.16 12.52
CA ILE A 413 -11.26 -22.48 13.46
C ILE A 413 -10.77 -23.45 14.54
N ARG A 414 -11.65 -24.26 15.14
CA ARG A 414 -11.25 -25.25 16.17
C ARG A 414 -10.28 -26.30 15.64
N ALA A 415 -10.43 -26.70 14.37
CA ALA A 415 -9.57 -27.69 13.75
C ALA A 415 -8.14 -27.20 13.53
N ASN A 416 -7.94 -25.90 13.27
CA ASN A 416 -6.61 -25.32 13.11
C ASN A 416 -6.56 -23.86 13.62
N PRO A 417 -6.56 -23.63 14.95
CA PRO A 417 -6.74 -22.29 15.51
C PRO A 417 -5.63 -21.31 15.13
N SER A 418 -4.38 -21.75 15.10
CA SER A 418 -3.21 -20.90 14.79
C SER A 418 -3.27 -20.31 13.37
N ALA A 419 -4.04 -20.92 12.47
CA ALA A 419 -4.19 -20.46 11.10
C ALA A 419 -5.21 -19.31 10.90
N TYR A 420 -5.88 -18.87 11.97
CA TYR A 420 -6.91 -17.83 11.92
C TYR A 420 -6.65 -16.65 12.85
N VAL A 421 -7.06 -15.48 12.40
CA VAL A 421 -7.23 -14.30 13.23
C VAL A 421 -8.65 -13.78 13.09
N ALA A 422 -9.13 -13.08 14.10
CA ALA A 422 -10.32 -12.26 14.03
C ALA A 422 -9.93 -10.80 14.14
N GLN A 423 -10.62 -9.94 13.40
CA GLN A 423 -10.45 -8.49 13.49
C GLN A 423 -11.79 -7.81 13.75
N GLU A 424 -11.76 -6.68 14.44
CA GLU A 424 -12.95 -5.84 14.59
C GLU A 424 -13.45 -5.34 13.23
N GLN A 425 -14.78 -5.18 13.11
CA GLN A 425 -15.36 -4.59 11.91
C GLN A 425 -15.09 -3.09 11.88
N VAL A 426 -14.39 -2.63 10.85
CA VAL A 426 -14.03 -1.22 10.71
C VAL A 426 -15.09 -0.48 9.91
N VAL A 427 -15.77 0.46 10.56
CA VAL A 427 -16.56 1.49 9.87
C VAL A 427 -15.62 2.63 9.51
N ARG A 428 -15.40 2.80 8.20
CA ARG A 428 -14.45 3.78 7.65
C ARG A 428 -15.11 5.15 7.49
N SER A 429 -14.32 6.21 7.42
CA SER A 429 -14.82 7.53 7.03
C SER A 429 -15.42 7.54 5.61
N THR A 430 -16.24 8.55 5.35
CA THR A 430 -16.76 8.85 4.01
C THR A 430 -16.09 10.07 3.41
N ALA A 431 -15.96 10.09 2.09
CA ALA A 431 -15.49 11.23 1.30
C ALA A 431 -16.43 11.48 0.11
N PRO A 432 -16.47 12.70 -0.44
CA PRO A 432 -17.29 13.00 -1.62
C PRO A 432 -16.69 12.34 -2.86
N ILE A 433 -17.55 11.71 -3.66
CA ILE A 433 -17.26 11.21 -4.99
C ILE A 433 -18.13 11.94 -6.03
N TRP A 434 -17.61 12.11 -7.24
CA TRP A 434 -18.33 12.74 -8.34
C TRP A 434 -19.12 11.72 -9.13
N LYS A 435 -20.45 11.80 -9.11
CA LYS A 435 -21.33 10.91 -9.87
C LYS A 435 -22.61 11.63 -10.28
N ASP A 436 -23.09 11.37 -11.50
CA ASP A 436 -24.36 11.91 -12.01
C ASP A 436 -24.49 13.45 -11.85
N GLU A 437 -23.37 14.14 -12.10
CA GLU A 437 -23.22 15.60 -11.95
C GLU A 437 -23.43 16.14 -10.53
N GLN A 438 -23.36 15.26 -9.52
CA GLN A 438 -23.57 15.56 -8.11
C GLN A 438 -22.50 14.89 -7.24
N LEU A 439 -22.46 15.33 -5.96
CA LEU A 439 -21.60 14.72 -4.95
C LEU A 439 -22.35 13.67 -4.15
N HIS A 440 -21.76 12.48 -4.06
CA HIS A 440 -22.27 11.39 -3.22
C HIS A 440 -21.22 10.99 -2.18
N PRO A 441 -21.62 10.60 -0.96
CA PRO A 441 -20.67 10.06 0.01
C PRO A 441 -20.28 8.63 -0.36
N SER A 442 -19.00 8.30 -0.21
CA SER A 442 -18.49 6.93 -0.36
C SER A 442 -17.43 6.63 0.70
N TYR A 443 -17.40 5.39 1.18
CA TYR A 443 -16.43 4.95 2.19
C TYR A 443 -15.02 4.90 1.62
N ILE A 444 -14.07 5.48 2.35
CA ILE A 444 -12.67 5.61 1.92
C ILE A 444 -11.70 4.86 2.83
N ALA A 445 -10.65 4.31 2.23
CA ALA A 445 -9.39 4.00 2.89
C ALA A 445 -8.26 4.55 2.02
N MET A 446 -7.10 4.79 2.60
CA MET A 446 -5.95 5.35 1.90
C MET A 446 -4.73 4.46 2.09
N ARG A 447 -3.86 4.43 1.09
CA ARG A 447 -2.54 3.83 1.23
C ARG A 447 -1.50 4.95 1.32
N ALA A 448 -0.78 4.99 2.43
CA ALA A 448 0.38 5.86 2.62
C ALA A 448 1.66 5.10 2.28
N PHE A 449 2.62 5.75 1.63
CA PHE A 449 3.90 5.16 1.23
C PHE A 449 5.05 5.86 1.93
N LEU A 450 6.00 5.08 2.41
CA LEU A 450 7.20 5.50 3.11
C LEU A 450 8.41 4.87 2.42
N VAL A 451 9.49 5.63 2.37
CA VAL A 451 10.81 5.17 1.95
C VAL A 451 11.78 5.42 3.08
N SER A 452 12.69 4.47 3.33
CA SER A 452 13.76 4.63 4.32
C SER A 452 14.74 5.70 3.83
N SER A 453 14.93 6.76 4.61
CA SER A 453 15.89 7.83 4.34
C SER A 453 16.93 7.90 5.44
#